data_AF-A0AAV1SWX8-F1
#
_entry.id   AF-A0AAV1SWX8-F1
#
_cell.length_a   1.000
_cell.length_b   1.000
_cell.length_c   1.000
_cell.angle_alpha   90.00
_cell.angle_beta   90.00
_cell.angle_gamma   90.00
#
_symmetry.space_group_name_H-M   'P 1'
#
loop_
_entity.id
_entity.type
_entity.pdbx_description
1 polymer ?
#
loop_
_entity_poly.entity_id
_entity_poly.type
_entity_poly.pdbx_seq_one_letter_code
_entity_poly.pdbx_strand_id
1 'polypeptide(L)'
;MSRKRGRNVLLSIRWSSAGATWYGSPNGAGSDGGSCGYGAAVSQSPLSSMVTAIGPSLYKSGKECGACYQVKCTKHPSCSGKPVRVVITDFCPGGPCVSESAHFDLSGTAFGAMAIAGQDDKLRDAGTLEIGFARVPCDYSGKNIAFHVDPGSNSNYIAVVVEFEDGDGDLARVDLKEGSTESNEEWREMQQSWGAVWKLDAGAQLHPPFSIRLTSQYSGKTLVAKNVIPDGWKPGTTYRSLRFCVTMELARLIKKLEILGYLFNHITPVVLGALTTRAAAATTTTEMVKAIRVYEHGGPEVLKWEDVEIGEPGQCEIRVKNKAIGLNFIDVYFRKGVYKASTMPFTPGMEAVGEVIAVGPGVTDRKVGEVVAYAGGPMGSYTEEQILPANNVVPVPPSISPSIAASVMLKGMTAQFLLRRCFKVEPGHTILVQAAAGGVGSLLCQWANALGATVIGTVSTKEKAAQAKDDGCHHVIIYKEEDFVARVKEITSGNGVNVVYDSVGKDTFQGSLACLKTRGYMVSFGQSSGTPDPFPVSVLAPKSLFLTRPTMMHYTATRDELLETAGEVFANIVSGMLRVRANHTYPLSQAAQAHADLESRKTSGSVVLLP
;
A
#
# COMPACT_ATOMS: atom_id res chain seq x y z
N MET A 1 28.82 -7.24 38.99
CA MET A 1 29.77 -6.72 37.97
C MET A 1 30.28 -7.92 37.18
N SER A 2 30.20 -8.10 35.86
CA SER A 2 29.73 -7.31 34.73
C SER A 2 29.26 -8.34 33.68
N ARG A 3 27.99 -8.28 33.24
CA ARG A 3 27.46 -9.12 32.16
C ARG A 3 28.06 -8.63 30.84
N LYS A 4 28.81 -9.50 30.15
CA LYS A 4 29.30 -9.28 28.79
C LYS A 4 28.10 -9.00 27.87
N ARG A 5 28.05 -7.79 27.31
CA ARG A 5 27.17 -7.42 26.21
C ARG A 5 27.42 -8.35 25.02
N GLY A 6 26.38 -9.04 24.57
CA GLY A 6 26.37 -9.72 23.27
C GLY A 6 26.59 -8.69 22.17
N ARG A 7 27.68 -8.83 21.42
CA ARG A 7 27.91 -8.09 20.18
C ARG A 7 26.92 -8.63 19.15
N ASN A 8 26.03 -7.77 18.66
CA ASN A 8 25.36 -7.97 17.37
C ASN A 8 26.45 -8.04 16.30
N VAL A 9 26.73 -9.25 15.80
CA VAL A 9 27.53 -9.44 14.60
C VAL A 9 26.63 -9.11 13.42
N LEU A 10 26.74 -7.90 12.88
CA LEU A 10 26.39 -7.64 11.48
C LEU A 10 27.28 -8.57 10.64
N LEU A 11 26.73 -9.68 10.15
CA LEU A 11 27.41 -10.55 9.19
C LEU A 11 27.77 -9.67 7.98
N SER A 12 29.07 -9.48 7.75
CA SER A 12 29.58 -8.75 6.60
C SER A 12 29.12 -9.44 5.32
N ILE A 13 28.44 -8.71 4.43
CA ILE A 13 28.02 -9.22 3.11
C ILE A 13 29.26 -9.66 2.33
N ARG A 14 29.32 -10.94 1.97
CA ARG A 14 30.41 -11.52 1.19
C ARG A 14 30.13 -11.35 -0.30
N TRP A 15 30.85 -10.45 -0.94
CA TRP A 15 30.76 -10.20 -2.37
C TRP A 15 31.59 -11.21 -3.17
N SER A 16 31.03 -11.67 -4.29
CA SER A 16 31.70 -12.49 -5.32
C SER A 16 31.63 -11.78 -6.67
N SER A 17 32.47 -12.15 -7.62
CA SER A 17 32.46 -11.57 -8.96
C SER A 17 31.64 -12.41 -9.94
N ALA A 18 30.90 -11.75 -10.81
CA ALA A 18 30.17 -12.33 -11.94
C ALA A 18 30.25 -11.37 -13.12
N GLY A 19 30.03 -11.84 -14.34
CA GLY A 19 29.63 -10.93 -15.41
C GLY A 19 28.13 -10.71 -15.41
N ALA A 20 27.72 -9.67 -16.11
CA ALA A 20 26.33 -9.34 -16.29
C ALA A 20 26.06 -8.76 -17.67
N THR A 21 24.93 -9.17 -18.24
CA THR A 21 24.30 -8.56 -19.40
C THR A 21 22.90 -8.11 -19.02
N TRP A 22 22.14 -7.61 -20.00
CA TRP A 22 20.72 -7.37 -19.82
C TRP A 22 19.91 -7.79 -21.05
N TYR A 23 18.62 -8.00 -20.83
CA TYR A 23 17.68 -8.43 -21.86
C TYR A 23 16.31 -7.76 -21.71
N GLY A 24 15.50 -7.87 -22.77
CA GLY A 24 14.17 -7.26 -22.85
C GLY A 24 14.21 -5.77 -23.16
N SER A 25 13.18 -5.03 -22.74
CA SER A 25 13.10 -3.59 -22.96
C SER A 25 13.83 -2.80 -21.86
N PRO A 26 14.34 -1.58 -22.15
CA PRO A 26 15.13 -0.80 -21.19
C PRO A 26 14.45 -0.56 -19.83
N ASN A 27 13.11 -0.47 -19.81
CA ASN A 27 12.32 -0.26 -18.60
C ASN A 27 11.37 -1.44 -18.30
N GLY A 28 11.68 -2.62 -18.83
CA GLY A 28 10.87 -3.83 -18.65
C GLY A 28 11.51 -4.85 -17.72
N ALA A 29 10.78 -5.94 -17.47
CA ALA A 29 11.20 -7.05 -16.61
C ALA A 29 12.05 -8.11 -17.32
N GLY A 30 12.40 -7.91 -18.60
CA GLY A 30 13.01 -8.96 -19.41
C GLY A 30 11.95 -9.74 -20.18
N SER A 31 11.67 -10.98 -19.76
CA SER A 31 10.65 -11.86 -20.35
C SER A 31 9.42 -11.98 -19.44
N ASP A 32 8.24 -12.11 -20.05
CA ASP A 32 6.96 -12.24 -19.32
C ASP A 32 6.61 -13.69 -18.93
N GLY A 33 7.49 -14.65 -19.21
CA GLY A 33 7.22 -16.10 -19.10
C GLY A 33 8.36 -16.93 -18.53
N GLY A 34 9.32 -16.27 -17.85
CA GLY A 34 10.62 -16.84 -17.47
C GLY A 34 10.59 -18.23 -16.82
N SER A 35 11.73 -18.91 -16.89
CA SER A 35 11.94 -20.32 -16.51
C SER A 35 11.67 -20.65 -15.04
N CYS A 36 11.38 -19.65 -14.19
CA CYS A 36 10.94 -19.85 -12.81
C CYS A 36 9.41 -19.95 -12.65
N GLY A 37 8.61 -19.68 -13.68
CA GLY A 37 7.15 -19.83 -13.65
C GLY A 37 6.36 -18.65 -13.07
N TYR A 38 7.01 -17.51 -12.79
CA TYR A 38 6.36 -16.30 -12.25
C TYR A 38 5.48 -15.56 -13.27
N GLY A 39 5.63 -15.84 -14.57
CA GLY A 39 4.82 -15.21 -15.61
C GLY A 39 4.82 -13.68 -15.52
N ALA A 40 3.64 -13.06 -15.66
CA ALA A 40 3.48 -11.61 -15.60
C ALA A 40 3.84 -10.96 -14.25
N ALA A 41 3.96 -11.73 -13.16
CA ALA A 41 4.27 -11.21 -11.84
C ALA A 41 5.64 -10.50 -11.78
N VAL A 42 6.57 -10.84 -12.68
CA VAL A 42 7.91 -10.23 -12.76
C VAL A 42 7.87 -8.71 -12.99
N SER A 43 6.84 -8.22 -13.65
CA SER A 43 6.64 -6.79 -13.94
C SER A 43 5.86 -6.04 -12.86
N GLN A 44 5.18 -6.79 -11.97
CA GLN A 44 4.25 -6.26 -10.97
C GLN A 44 4.93 -6.08 -9.61
N SER A 45 4.38 -5.22 -8.76
CA SER A 45 4.82 -5.11 -7.36
C SER A 45 4.67 -6.46 -6.64
N PRO A 46 5.62 -6.87 -5.78
CA PRO A 46 6.82 -6.17 -5.33
C PRO A 46 8.07 -6.35 -6.22
N LEU A 47 8.03 -7.17 -7.26
CA LEU A 47 9.20 -7.40 -8.12
C LEU A 47 9.51 -6.17 -8.97
N SER A 48 8.48 -5.50 -9.50
CA SER A 48 8.58 -4.21 -10.19
C SER A 48 9.71 -4.17 -11.23
N SER A 49 9.85 -5.26 -11.99
CA SER A 49 10.93 -5.46 -12.97
C SER A 49 12.36 -5.50 -12.40
N MET A 50 12.57 -5.49 -11.08
CA MET A 50 13.87 -5.68 -10.43
C MET A 50 14.23 -7.18 -10.36
N VAL A 51 14.39 -7.79 -11.52
CA VAL A 51 14.53 -9.24 -11.69
C VAL A 51 15.71 -9.58 -12.61
N THR A 52 16.11 -10.86 -12.62
CA THR A 52 17.25 -11.34 -13.40
C THR A 52 17.07 -12.80 -13.82
N ALA A 53 17.61 -13.14 -14.99
CA ALA A 53 17.98 -14.50 -15.33
C ALA A 53 19.39 -14.79 -14.82
N ILE A 54 19.71 -16.06 -14.57
CA ILE A 54 21.06 -16.50 -14.16
C ILE A 54 21.58 -17.64 -15.02
N GLY A 55 22.91 -17.71 -15.13
CA GLY A 55 23.59 -18.79 -15.86
C GLY A 55 23.50 -20.16 -15.17
N PRO A 56 23.87 -21.26 -15.86
CA PRO A 56 23.70 -22.62 -15.37
C PRO A 56 24.42 -22.92 -14.04
N SER A 57 25.55 -22.25 -13.78
CA SER A 57 26.32 -22.45 -12.54
C SER A 57 25.56 -22.03 -11.28
N LEU A 58 24.66 -21.06 -11.40
CA LEU A 58 23.81 -20.59 -10.31
C LEU A 58 22.43 -21.23 -10.37
N TYR A 59 21.82 -21.40 -11.55
CA TYR A 59 20.41 -21.81 -11.68
C TYR A 59 20.03 -23.12 -10.96
N LYS A 60 20.95 -24.10 -10.88
CA LYS A 60 20.78 -25.37 -10.15
C LYS A 60 19.41 -26.04 -10.39
N SER A 61 19.00 -26.12 -11.65
CA SER A 61 17.70 -26.69 -12.07
C SER A 61 16.49 -26.01 -11.43
N GLY A 62 16.53 -24.68 -11.27
CA GLY A 62 15.43 -23.88 -10.74
C GLY A 62 15.43 -23.73 -9.22
N LYS A 63 16.41 -24.30 -8.51
CA LYS A 63 16.50 -24.20 -7.05
C LYS A 63 16.79 -22.79 -6.54
N GLU A 64 17.40 -21.93 -7.35
CA GLU A 64 17.60 -20.52 -7.00
C GLU A 64 16.41 -19.62 -7.39
N CYS A 65 15.35 -20.14 -8.00
CA CYS A 65 14.17 -19.35 -8.34
C CYS A 65 13.55 -18.74 -7.08
N GLY A 66 13.32 -17.42 -7.09
CA GLY A 66 12.79 -16.66 -5.95
C GLY A 66 13.86 -16.09 -5.01
N ALA A 67 15.11 -16.56 -5.09
CA ALA A 67 16.20 -16.05 -4.27
C ALA A 67 16.55 -14.59 -4.60
N CYS A 68 16.96 -13.83 -3.59
CA CYS A 68 17.33 -12.43 -3.73
C CYS A 68 18.85 -12.22 -3.67
N TYR A 69 19.33 -11.36 -4.55
CA TYR A 69 20.73 -10.98 -4.64
C TYR A 69 20.86 -9.47 -4.66
N GLN A 70 21.93 -8.95 -4.06
CA GLN A 70 22.42 -7.62 -4.38
C GLN A 70 23.46 -7.73 -5.48
N VAL A 71 23.35 -6.89 -6.50
CA VAL A 71 24.32 -6.75 -7.59
C VAL A 71 24.80 -5.31 -7.68
N LYS A 72 26.07 -5.09 -8.00
CA LYS A 72 26.65 -3.76 -8.21
C LYS A 72 27.74 -3.79 -9.26
N CYS A 73 27.83 -2.75 -10.07
CA CYS A 73 28.97 -2.52 -10.95
C CYS A 73 29.85 -1.39 -10.39
N THR A 74 31.15 -1.44 -10.66
CA THR A 74 32.12 -0.43 -10.17
C THR A 74 33.17 0.00 -11.20
N LYS A 75 33.39 -0.79 -12.26
CA LYS A 75 34.48 -0.56 -13.22
C LYS A 75 34.09 0.33 -14.40
N HIS A 76 32.81 0.35 -14.80
CA HIS A 76 32.36 1.17 -15.92
C HIS A 76 32.12 2.63 -15.47
N PRO A 77 32.45 3.67 -16.27
CA PRO A 77 32.29 5.07 -15.87
C PRO A 77 30.86 5.47 -15.48
N SER A 78 29.85 4.78 -16.03
CA SER A 78 28.44 5.02 -15.70
C SER A 78 27.95 4.25 -14.47
N CYS A 79 28.80 3.46 -13.80
CA CYS A 79 28.42 2.74 -12.59
C CYS A 79 28.24 3.67 -11.39
N SER A 80 27.11 3.55 -10.70
CA SER A 80 26.87 4.30 -9.46
C SER A 80 27.68 3.79 -8.27
N GLY A 81 28.17 2.54 -8.33
CA GLY A 81 28.76 1.83 -7.19
C GLY A 81 27.76 1.39 -6.12
N LYS A 82 26.49 1.78 -6.24
CA LYS A 82 25.42 1.41 -5.31
C LYS A 82 24.84 0.04 -5.69
N PRO A 83 24.64 -0.86 -4.72
CA PRO A 83 24.03 -2.15 -5.00
C PRO A 83 22.53 -2.03 -5.22
N VAL A 84 22.01 -2.80 -6.15
CA VAL A 84 20.57 -2.98 -6.41
C VAL A 84 20.17 -4.40 -6.03
N ARG A 85 18.97 -4.57 -5.47
CA ARG A 85 18.42 -5.89 -5.16
C ARG A 85 17.68 -6.41 -6.37
N VAL A 86 17.93 -7.67 -6.73
CA VAL A 86 17.27 -8.38 -7.82
C VAL A 86 16.78 -9.74 -7.35
N VAL A 87 15.74 -10.24 -8.00
CA VAL A 87 15.14 -11.56 -7.75
C VAL A 87 15.38 -12.47 -8.93
N ILE A 88 15.77 -13.72 -8.67
CA ILE A 88 15.93 -14.73 -9.72
C ILE A 88 14.56 -15.17 -10.23
N THR A 89 14.27 -14.89 -11.50
CA THR A 89 12.97 -15.24 -12.10
C THR A 89 13.07 -15.97 -13.44
N ASP A 90 14.28 -16.13 -13.97
CA ASP A 90 14.49 -16.76 -15.27
C ASP A 90 15.86 -17.47 -15.35
N PHE A 91 16.09 -18.18 -16.45
CA PHE A 91 17.29 -18.95 -16.73
C PHE A 91 17.92 -18.48 -18.04
N CYS A 92 19.22 -18.24 -18.02
CA CYS A 92 20.00 -17.89 -19.20
C CYS A 92 20.85 -19.10 -19.64
N PRO A 93 20.41 -19.89 -20.64
CA PRO A 93 21.06 -21.16 -20.99
C PRO A 93 22.29 -21.04 -21.89
N GLY A 94 22.59 -19.85 -22.43
CA GLY A 94 23.58 -19.70 -23.49
C GLY A 94 24.26 -18.34 -23.52
N GLY A 95 25.13 -18.13 -24.52
CA GLY A 95 25.86 -16.88 -24.70
C GLY A 95 26.82 -16.59 -23.53
N PRO A 96 26.96 -15.33 -23.09
CA PRO A 96 27.81 -14.94 -21.97
C PRO A 96 27.55 -15.75 -20.69
N CYS A 97 26.29 -16.17 -20.49
CA CYS A 97 25.85 -16.89 -19.29
C CYS A 97 26.49 -18.26 -19.06
N VAL A 98 27.07 -18.87 -20.10
CA VAL A 98 27.79 -20.16 -20.01
C VAL A 98 29.31 -19.99 -20.04
N SER A 99 29.80 -18.79 -20.34
CA SER A 99 31.23 -18.52 -20.52
C SER A 99 31.95 -18.15 -19.23
N GLU A 100 31.20 -17.83 -18.17
CA GLU A 100 31.73 -17.35 -16.90
C GLU A 100 31.37 -18.27 -15.73
N SER A 101 32.13 -18.18 -14.64
CA SER A 101 31.85 -18.96 -13.42
C SER A 101 30.51 -18.61 -12.76
N ALA A 102 30.05 -17.38 -12.93
CA ALA A 102 28.75 -16.88 -12.49
C ALA A 102 28.33 -15.72 -13.43
N HIS A 103 27.07 -15.70 -13.83
CA HIS A 103 26.55 -14.67 -14.73
C HIS A 103 25.11 -14.29 -14.38
N PHE A 104 24.81 -12.99 -14.46
CA PHE A 104 23.49 -12.41 -14.25
C PHE A 104 23.03 -11.69 -15.52
N ASP A 105 22.01 -12.21 -16.19
CA ASP A 105 21.38 -11.53 -17.31
C ASP A 105 20.16 -10.76 -16.79
N LEU A 106 20.37 -9.48 -16.48
CA LEU A 106 19.45 -8.62 -15.72
C LEU A 106 18.32 -8.10 -16.61
N SER A 107 17.16 -7.80 -16.02
CA SER A 107 16.17 -7.00 -16.75
C SER A 107 16.72 -5.61 -17.11
N GLY A 108 16.17 -4.97 -18.15
CA GLY A 108 16.57 -3.60 -18.50
C GLY A 108 16.41 -2.61 -17.34
N THR A 109 15.35 -2.76 -16.54
CA THR A 109 15.11 -1.96 -15.34
C THR A 109 16.19 -2.19 -14.28
N ALA A 110 16.49 -3.46 -13.95
CA ALA A 110 17.48 -3.81 -12.94
C ALA A 110 18.90 -3.40 -13.34
N PHE A 111 19.26 -3.57 -14.62
CA PHE A 111 20.56 -3.20 -15.15
C PHE A 111 20.75 -1.68 -15.12
N GLY A 112 19.75 -0.92 -15.61
CA GLY A 112 19.77 0.54 -15.58
C GLY A 112 19.84 1.11 -14.17
N ALA A 113 19.22 0.44 -13.18
CA ALA A 113 19.26 0.86 -11.78
C ALA A 113 20.68 0.85 -11.15
N MET A 114 21.64 0.13 -11.74
CA MET A 114 23.04 0.18 -11.30
C MET A 114 23.77 1.46 -11.75
N ALA A 115 23.20 2.21 -12.70
CA ALA A 115 23.84 3.38 -13.29
C ALA A 115 23.77 4.63 -12.39
N ILE A 116 24.68 5.57 -12.64
CA ILE A 116 24.52 6.96 -12.20
C ILE A 116 23.23 7.51 -12.80
N ALA A 117 22.44 8.25 -12.02
CA ALA A 117 21.18 8.82 -12.47
C ALA A 117 21.35 9.60 -13.80
N GLY A 118 20.55 9.24 -14.81
CA GLY A 118 20.62 9.81 -16.16
C GLY A 118 21.71 9.22 -17.08
N GLN A 119 22.39 8.14 -16.66
CA GLN A 119 23.36 7.40 -17.48
C GLN A 119 23.00 5.92 -17.66
N ASP A 120 21.73 5.56 -17.44
CA ASP A 120 21.22 4.20 -17.54
C ASP A 120 21.37 3.62 -18.95
N ASP A 121 21.02 4.39 -20.00
CA ASP A 121 21.23 3.96 -21.39
C ASP A 121 22.72 3.76 -21.72
N LYS A 122 23.59 4.67 -21.25
CA LYS A 122 25.04 4.52 -21.44
C LYS A 122 25.59 3.27 -20.75
N LEU A 123 25.04 2.89 -19.61
CA LEU A 123 25.43 1.66 -18.95
C LEU A 123 24.94 0.45 -19.76
N ARG A 124 23.68 0.47 -20.23
CA ARG A 124 23.09 -0.60 -21.07
C ARG A 124 23.86 -0.82 -22.39
N ASP A 125 24.46 0.21 -22.94
CA ASP A 125 25.30 0.15 -24.16
C ASP A 125 26.68 -0.49 -23.92
N ALA A 126 27.07 -0.75 -22.67
CA ALA A 126 28.38 -1.33 -22.34
C ALA A 126 28.54 -2.81 -22.75
N GLY A 127 27.44 -3.49 -23.11
CA GLY A 127 27.44 -4.93 -23.40
C GLY A 127 27.58 -5.76 -22.12
N THR A 128 28.69 -6.46 -21.97
CA THR A 128 28.97 -7.30 -20.78
C THR A 128 29.76 -6.51 -19.73
N LEU A 129 29.24 -6.46 -18.51
CA LEU A 129 29.85 -5.82 -17.35
C LEU A 129 30.41 -6.82 -16.37
N GLU A 130 31.52 -6.48 -15.71
CA GLU A 130 31.92 -7.16 -14.48
C GLU A 130 31.19 -6.54 -13.27
N ILE A 131 30.48 -7.38 -12.53
CA ILE A 131 29.72 -7.00 -11.34
C ILE A 131 30.20 -7.74 -10.10
N GLY A 132 29.97 -7.12 -8.94
CA GLY A 132 29.95 -7.80 -7.66
C GLY A 132 28.53 -8.25 -7.33
N PHE A 133 28.35 -9.48 -6.86
CA PHE A 133 27.07 -9.98 -6.38
C PHE A 133 27.19 -10.61 -4.99
N ALA A 134 26.10 -10.58 -4.23
CA ALA A 134 25.97 -11.26 -2.95
C ALA A 134 24.53 -11.69 -2.70
N ARG A 135 24.33 -12.92 -2.21
CA ARG A 135 23.01 -13.37 -1.76
C ARG A 135 22.58 -12.57 -0.54
N VAL A 136 21.34 -12.11 -0.52
CA VAL A 136 20.76 -11.36 0.58
C VAL A 136 19.36 -11.86 0.87
N PRO A 137 18.81 -11.63 2.09
CA PRO A 137 17.40 -11.85 2.31
C PRO A 137 16.55 -11.01 1.35
N CYS A 138 15.56 -11.66 0.75
CA CYS A 138 14.38 -11.04 0.18
C CYS A 138 13.68 -10.20 1.24
N ASP A 139 13.11 -9.10 0.78
CA ASP A 139 12.39 -8.14 1.60
C ASP A 139 11.08 -7.84 0.88
N TYR A 140 10.08 -8.62 1.23
CA TYR A 140 8.71 -8.41 0.80
C TYR A 140 7.89 -7.87 1.97
N SER A 141 8.50 -7.02 2.82
CA SER A 141 7.84 -6.45 4.00
C SER A 141 6.47 -5.87 3.67
N GLY A 142 5.44 -6.38 4.36
CA GLY A 142 4.04 -5.99 4.14
C GLY A 142 3.30 -6.84 3.08
N LYS A 143 3.98 -7.64 2.28
CA LYS A 143 3.34 -8.58 1.34
C LYS A 143 3.11 -9.94 2.00
N ASN A 144 2.02 -10.57 1.57
CA ASN A 144 1.69 -11.93 1.92
C ASN A 144 2.32 -12.88 0.88
N ILE A 145 2.75 -14.07 1.33
CA ILE A 145 3.21 -15.14 0.44
C ILE A 145 2.05 -15.48 -0.50
N ALA A 146 2.28 -15.49 -1.80
CA ALA A 146 1.29 -15.84 -2.80
C ALA A 146 1.45 -17.29 -3.27
N PHE A 147 0.32 -17.86 -3.64
CA PHE A 147 0.15 -19.22 -4.12
C PHE A 147 -0.72 -19.13 -5.37
N HIS A 148 -0.08 -18.98 -6.53
CA HIS A 148 -0.78 -18.98 -7.81
C HIS A 148 -1.08 -20.41 -8.21
N VAL A 149 -2.35 -20.80 -8.19
CA VAL A 149 -2.76 -22.15 -8.56
C VAL A 149 -2.81 -22.27 -10.07
N ASP A 150 -2.07 -23.23 -10.62
CA ASP A 150 -1.96 -23.45 -12.07
C ASP A 150 -3.34 -23.70 -12.71
N PRO A 151 -3.63 -23.13 -13.90
CA PRO A 151 -4.90 -23.33 -14.60
C PRO A 151 -5.26 -24.79 -14.91
N GLY A 152 -4.29 -25.70 -14.98
CA GLY A 152 -4.50 -27.14 -15.17
C GLY A 152 -4.85 -27.90 -13.88
N SER A 153 -4.81 -27.24 -12.72
CA SER A 153 -5.17 -27.86 -11.43
C SER A 153 -6.65 -28.27 -11.40
N ASN A 154 -6.97 -29.35 -10.68
CA ASN A 154 -8.31 -29.89 -10.50
C ASN A 154 -8.43 -30.63 -9.15
N SER A 155 -9.54 -31.35 -8.94
CA SER A 155 -9.79 -32.03 -7.66
C SER A 155 -8.83 -33.19 -7.37
N ASN A 156 -8.06 -33.71 -8.34
CA ASN A 156 -7.12 -34.83 -8.15
C ASN A 156 -5.65 -34.44 -8.38
N TYR A 157 -5.40 -33.20 -8.76
CA TYR A 157 -4.08 -32.68 -9.13
C TYR A 157 -4.01 -31.20 -8.79
N ILE A 158 -2.98 -30.77 -8.07
CA ILE A 158 -2.78 -29.35 -7.79
C ILE A 158 -1.33 -28.97 -8.05
N ALA A 159 -1.12 -27.89 -8.80
CA ALA A 159 0.17 -27.25 -8.96
C ALA A 159 0.08 -25.77 -8.57
N VAL A 160 1.12 -25.30 -7.89
CA VAL A 160 1.12 -23.97 -7.28
C VAL A 160 2.48 -23.32 -7.49
N VAL A 161 2.48 -22.09 -7.99
CA VAL A 161 3.66 -21.22 -8.00
C VAL A 161 3.70 -20.47 -6.68
N VAL A 162 4.80 -20.60 -5.93
CA VAL A 162 5.00 -19.88 -4.68
C VAL A 162 5.70 -18.55 -4.96
N GLU A 163 5.06 -17.45 -4.60
CA GLU A 163 5.54 -16.09 -4.86
C GLU A 163 5.72 -15.31 -3.54
N PHE A 164 6.66 -14.35 -3.56
CA PHE A 164 6.89 -13.40 -2.46
C PHE A 164 7.22 -14.06 -1.11
N GLU A 165 7.98 -15.15 -1.15
CA GLU A 165 8.57 -15.70 0.06
C GLU A 165 9.63 -14.75 0.61
N ASP A 166 9.28 -14.07 1.69
CA ASP A 166 10.15 -13.14 2.42
C ASP A 166 11.34 -13.88 3.06
N GLY A 167 12.45 -13.20 3.30
CA GLY A 167 13.63 -13.85 3.87
C GLY A 167 14.45 -14.61 2.82
N ASP A 168 14.54 -15.93 2.89
CA ASP A 168 15.51 -16.65 2.03
C ASP A 168 15.11 -16.74 0.56
N GLY A 169 13.81 -16.75 0.25
CA GLY A 169 13.26 -16.71 -1.11
C GLY A 169 13.44 -18.00 -1.93
N ASP A 170 14.25 -18.95 -1.47
CA ASP A 170 14.47 -20.27 -2.09
C ASP A 170 13.85 -21.41 -1.27
N LEU A 171 13.30 -22.40 -1.98
CA LEU A 171 12.55 -23.50 -1.36
C LEU A 171 13.24 -24.85 -1.59
N ALA A 172 13.56 -25.55 -0.51
CA ALA A 172 14.01 -26.93 -0.58
C ALA A 172 12.84 -27.91 -0.59
N ARG A 173 11.72 -27.55 0.02
CA ARG A 173 10.56 -28.44 0.19
C ARG A 173 9.27 -27.64 0.35
N VAL A 174 8.22 -28.13 -0.29
CA VAL A 174 6.85 -27.64 -0.11
C VAL A 174 5.96 -28.82 0.25
N ASP A 175 5.13 -28.67 1.27
CA ASP A 175 4.14 -29.66 1.67
C ASP A 175 2.72 -29.07 1.61
N LEU A 176 1.75 -29.91 1.31
CA LEU A 176 0.32 -29.59 1.32
C LEU A 176 -0.39 -30.41 2.39
N LYS A 177 -1.31 -29.77 3.12
CA LYS A 177 -2.23 -30.43 4.04
C LYS A 177 -3.68 -30.11 3.66
N GLU A 178 -4.50 -31.14 3.54
CA GLU A 178 -5.93 -31.06 3.26
C GLU A 178 -6.75 -30.67 4.51
N GLY A 179 -7.97 -30.17 4.31
CA GLY A 179 -8.92 -29.85 5.37
C GLY A 179 -9.55 -31.13 5.94
N SER A 180 -9.68 -31.23 7.27
CA SER A 180 -10.15 -32.47 7.92
C SER A 180 -11.67 -32.53 8.08
N THR A 181 -12.27 -33.72 7.85
CA THR A 181 -13.55 -34.15 8.45
C THR A 181 -13.34 -35.35 9.38
N GLU A 182 -12.32 -35.30 10.24
CA GLU A 182 -11.87 -36.37 11.16
C GLU A 182 -10.84 -37.36 10.54
N SER A 183 -9.65 -37.42 11.19
CA SER A 183 -8.62 -38.48 11.18
C SER A 183 -7.31 -38.37 10.36
N ASN A 184 -7.08 -37.40 9.46
CA ASN A 184 -5.74 -37.26 8.84
C ASN A 184 -5.19 -35.82 8.89
N GLU A 185 -4.31 -35.55 9.87
CA GLU A 185 -3.50 -34.32 9.95
C GLU A 185 -2.18 -34.41 9.14
N GLU A 186 -2.15 -35.24 8.10
CA GLU A 186 -0.89 -35.59 7.42
C GLU A 186 -0.46 -34.52 6.40
N TRP A 187 0.81 -34.11 6.48
CA TRP A 187 1.45 -33.24 5.49
C TRP A 187 2.00 -34.10 4.35
N ARG A 188 1.57 -33.82 3.12
CA ARG A 188 2.02 -34.51 1.91
C ARG A 188 3.04 -33.65 1.19
N GLU A 189 4.21 -34.22 0.90
CA GLU A 189 5.26 -33.53 0.18
C GLU A 189 4.88 -33.32 -1.29
N MET A 190 5.02 -32.09 -1.78
CA MET A 190 4.82 -31.73 -3.17
C MET A 190 6.11 -31.95 -3.96
N GLN A 191 5.97 -32.37 -5.21
CA GLN A 191 7.08 -32.52 -6.14
C GLN A 191 7.39 -31.18 -6.82
N GLN A 192 8.65 -30.77 -6.84
CA GLN A 192 9.07 -29.62 -7.65
C GLN A 192 8.89 -29.99 -9.13
N SER A 193 8.07 -29.22 -9.85
CA SER A 193 7.74 -29.46 -11.24
C SER A 193 8.77 -28.81 -12.16
N TRP A 194 8.88 -27.48 -12.11
CA TRP A 194 9.95 -26.69 -12.73
C TRP A 194 10.01 -25.33 -12.03
N GLY A 195 11.21 -24.75 -11.88
CA GLY A 195 11.35 -23.43 -11.27
C GLY A 195 10.73 -23.34 -9.86
N ALA A 196 9.85 -22.35 -9.65
CA ALA A 196 9.10 -22.15 -8.41
C ALA A 196 7.74 -22.87 -8.38
N VAL A 197 7.45 -23.76 -9.34
CA VAL A 197 6.19 -24.51 -9.44
C VAL A 197 6.31 -25.83 -8.69
N TRP A 198 5.38 -26.06 -7.74
CA TRP A 198 5.29 -27.28 -6.93
C TRP A 198 3.96 -27.98 -7.19
N LYS A 199 3.98 -29.29 -7.43
CA LYS A 199 2.79 -30.08 -7.78
C LYS A 199 2.55 -31.26 -6.84
N LEU A 200 1.31 -31.66 -6.69
CA LEU A 200 0.90 -32.87 -6.01
C LEU A 200 -0.08 -33.64 -6.89
N ASP A 201 0.36 -34.81 -7.34
CA ASP A 201 -0.47 -35.82 -7.98
C ASP A 201 -1.18 -36.61 -6.87
N ALA A 202 -2.44 -36.27 -6.59
CA ALA A 202 -3.07 -36.68 -5.34
C ALA A 202 -3.47 -38.17 -5.33
N GLY A 203 -3.73 -38.75 -6.51
CA GLY A 203 -4.21 -40.13 -6.70
C GLY A 203 -5.67 -40.35 -6.29
N ALA A 204 -6.24 -39.46 -5.50
CA ALA A 204 -7.63 -39.40 -5.07
C ALA A 204 -8.08 -37.93 -4.97
N GLN A 205 -9.38 -37.72 -4.75
CA GLN A 205 -9.93 -36.38 -4.60
C GLN A 205 -9.33 -35.66 -3.39
N LEU A 206 -8.78 -34.47 -3.63
CA LEU A 206 -8.27 -33.55 -2.64
C LEU A 206 -9.43 -32.84 -1.93
N HIS A 207 -9.29 -32.68 -0.61
CA HIS A 207 -10.27 -32.05 0.27
C HIS A 207 -9.76 -30.66 0.71
N PRO A 208 -10.21 -29.56 0.07
CA PRO A 208 -9.93 -28.23 0.58
C PRO A 208 -10.58 -28.00 1.97
N PRO A 209 -10.19 -26.96 2.70
CA PRO A 209 -9.15 -25.98 2.38
C PRO A 209 -7.73 -26.55 2.50
N PHE A 210 -6.80 -26.08 1.66
CA PHE A 210 -5.40 -26.52 1.69
C PHE A 210 -4.52 -25.58 2.52
N SER A 211 -3.75 -26.14 3.45
CA SER A 211 -2.61 -25.47 4.07
C SER A 211 -1.32 -25.81 3.32
N ILE A 212 -0.41 -24.84 3.17
CA ILE A 212 0.89 -25.06 2.52
C ILE A 212 2.01 -24.77 3.52
N ARG A 213 2.98 -25.67 3.62
CA ARG A 213 4.20 -25.51 4.41
C ARG A 213 5.39 -25.38 3.48
N LEU A 214 6.20 -24.36 3.70
CA LEU A 214 7.38 -24.02 2.94
C LEU A 214 8.61 -24.26 3.81
N THR A 215 9.66 -24.86 3.26
CA THR A 215 10.95 -25.03 3.94
C THR A 215 12.05 -24.39 3.11
N SER A 216 12.73 -23.39 3.69
CA SER A 216 13.81 -22.69 3.02
C SER A 216 14.99 -23.63 2.74
N GLN A 217 15.56 -23.52 1.55
CA GLN A 217 16.75 -24.27 1.18
C GLN A 217 17.99 -23.83 1.96
N TYR A 218 18.13 -22.53 2.20
CA TYR A 218 19.34 -21.99 2.83
C TYR A 218 19.32 -22.09 4.35
N SER A 219 18.22 -21.68 5.01
CA SER A 219 18.16 -21.65 6.48
C SER A 219 17.52 -22.86 7.10
N GLY A 220 16.81 -23.70 6.32
CA GLY A 220 15.97 -24.78 6.84
C GLY A 220 14.76 -24.31 7.63
N LYS A 221 14.48 -23.00 7.68
CA LYS A 221 13.30 -22.45 8.36
C LYS A 221 12.03 -22.88 7.65
N THR A 222 10.99 -23.11 8.44
CA THR A 222 9.67 -23.48 7.93
C THR A 222 8.65 -22.36 8.12
N LEU A 223 7.82 -22.14 7.10
CA LEU A 223 6.68 -21.23 7.12
C LEU A 223 5.41 -22.02 6.82
N VAL A 224 4.30 -21.73 7.51
CA VAL A 224 3.03 -22.44 7.33
C VAL A 224 1.92 -21.45 7.01
N ALA A 225 1.38 -21.53 5.79
CA ALA A 225 0.18 -20.83 5.35
C ALA A 225 -1.04 -21.74 5.57
N LYS A 226 -1.73 -21.55 6.70
CA LYS A 226 -2.89 -22.38 7.08
C LYS A 226 -4.12 -22.04 6.25
N ASN A 227 -4.79 -23.07 5.72
CA ASN A 227 -6.04 -22.98 4.94
C ASN A 227 -6.01 -21.86 3.88
N VAL A 228 -4.86 -21.71 3.23
CA VAL A 228 -4.58 -20.58 2.33
C VAL A 228 -5.33 -20.70 1.01
N ILE A 229 -5.55 -21.92 0.52
CA ILE A 229 -6.41 -22.18 -0.64
C ILE A 229 -7.76 -22.68 -0.09
N PRO A 230 -8.85 -21.91 -0.24
CA PRO A 230 -10.12 -22.19 0.44
C PRO A 230 -10.94 -23.26 -0.27
N ASP A 231 -12.06 -23.64 0.33
CA ASP A 231 -13.15 -24.34 -0.35
C ASP A 231 -13.64 -23.56 -1.57
N GLY A 232 -13.96 -24.27 -2.65
CA GLY A 232 -14.40 -23.64 -3.90
C GLY A 232 -13.32 -22.84 -4.65
N TRP A 233 -12.04 -23.12 -4.37
CA TRP A 233 -10.92 -22.55 -5.12
C TRP A 233 -11.07 -22.79 -6.63
N LYS A 234 -10.45 -21.91 -7.42
CA LYS A 234 -10.53 -21.89 -8.88
C LYS A 234 -9.12 -22.01 -9.47
N PRO A 235 -8.90 -22.87 -10.47
CA PRO A 235 -7.63 -22.89 -11.21
C PRO A 235 -7.32 -21.52 -11.83
N GLY A 236 -6.03 -21.18 -11.95
CA GLY A 236 -5.57 -19.88 -12.44
C GLY A 236 -5.72 -18.72 -11.44
N THR A 237 -6.10 -19.00 -10.19
CA THR A 237 -6.31 -17.98 -9.16
C THR A 237 -5.13 -17.93 -8.20
N THR A 238 -4.73 -16.71 -7.81
CA THR A 238 -3.73 -16.50 -6.77
C THR A 238 -4.39 -16.37 -5.40
N TYR A 239 -3.97 -17.23 -4.47
CA TYR A 239 -4.32 -17.18 -3.07
C TYR A 239 -3.14 -16.64 -2.27
N ARG A 240 -3.38 -15.90 -1.19
CA ARG A 240 -2.29 -15.29 -0.40
C ARG A 240 -2.38 -15.78 1.04
N SER A 241 -1.22 -16.16 1.61
CA SER A 241 -1.14 -16.49 3.04
C SER A 241 -1.69 -15.32 3.82
N LEU A 242 -2.69 -15.54 4.66
CA LEU A 242 -3.02 -14.53 5.64
C LEU A 242 -1.85 -14.46 6.63
N ARG A 243 -1.04 -13.39 6.60
CA ARG A 243 -0.18 -13.05 7.76
C ARG A 243 -1.00 -12.53 8.95
N PHE A 244 -2.33 -12.60 8.89
CA PHE A 244 -3.20 -12.00 9.90
C PHE A 244 -4.48 -12.73 10.20
N CYS A 245 -4.76 -12.76 11.49
CA CYS A 245 -6.08 -12.81 12.08
C CYS A 245 -7.02 -13.90 11.58
N VAL A 246 -6.96 -15.07 12.21
CA VAL A 246 -8.17 -15.89 12.29
C VAL A 246 -9.12 -15.15 13.22
N THR A 247 -10.14 -14.49 12.67
CA THR A 247 -11.27 -14.07 13.52
C THR A 247 -11.88 -15.36 14.06
N MET A 248 -11.95 -15.50 15.39
CA MET A 248 -12.72 -16.59 15.99
C MET A 248 -14.18 -16.59 15.54
N GLU A 249 -14.68 -15.47 14.99
CA GLU A 249 -16.01 -15.39 14.39
C GLU A 249 -16.16 -16.24 13.13
N LEU A 250 -15.18 -16.32 12.22
CA LEU A 250 -15.28 -17.22 11.07
C LEU A 250 -15.30 -18.69 11.53
N ALA A 251 -14.45 -19.05 12.49
CA ALA A 251 -14.42 -20.39 13.06
C ALA A 251 -15.73 -20.75 13.80
N ARG A 252 -16.37 -19.78 14.48
CA ARG A 252 -17.68 -19.95 15.13
C ARG A 252 -18.84 -20.02 14.13
N LEU A 253 -18.75 -19.32 13.00
CA LEU A 253 -19.77 -19.38 11.94
C LEU A 253 -19.72 -20.72 11.20
N ILE A 254 -18.51 -21.24 10.94
CA ILE A 254 -18.28 -22.58 10.38
C ILE A 254 -18.83 -23.65 11.34
N LYS A 255 -18.52 -23.55 12.65
CA LYS A 255 -19.11 -24.45 13.67
C LYS A 255 -20.63 -24.34 13.81
N LYS A 256 -21.20 -23.13 13.67
CA LYS A 256 -22.67 -22.93 13.73
C LYS A 256 -23.39 -23.54 12.51
N LEU A 257 -22.75 -23.54 11.34
CA LEU A 257 -23.26 -24.20 10.13
C LEU A 257 -23.16 -25.74 10.25
N GLU A 258 -22.11 -26.27 10.86
CA GLU A 258 -21.98 -27.71 11.17
C GLU A 258 -23.04 -28.19 12.19
N ILE A 259 -23.32 -27.39 13.22
CA ILE A 259 -24.32 -27.73 14.24
C ILE A 259 -25.76 -27.67 13.69
N LEU A 260 -26.06 -26.75 12.76
CA LEU A 260 -27.39 -26.71 12.11
C LEU A 260 -27.63 -27.89 11.16
N GLY A 261 -26.57 -28.44 10.54
CA GLY A 261 -26.66 -29.63 9.70
C GLY A 261 -26.86 -30.94 10.48
N TYR A 262 -26.34 -31.01 11.72
CA TYR A 262 -26.43 -32.21 12.57
C TYR A 262 -27.72 -32.32 13.40
N LEU A 263 -28.47 -31.23 13.59
CA LEU A 263 -29.69 -31.20 14.41
C LEU A 263 -30.99 -31.54 13.64
N PHE A 264 -30.91 -31.86 12.35
CA PHE A 264 -32.08 -32.26 11.54
C PHE A 264 -32.33 -33.78 11.44
N ASN A 265 -31.50 -34.60 12.09
CA ASN A 265 -31.77 -36.03 12.28
C ASN A 265 -31.34 -36.44 13.69
N HIS A 266 -32.32 -36.74 14.53
CA HIS A 266 -32.28 -37.40 15.85
C HIS A 266 -32.63 -36.56 17.11
N ILE A 267 -33.83 -36.88 17.61
CA ILE A 267 -34.25 -37.08 19.02
C ILE A 267 -34.98 -35.92 19.74
N THR A 268 -36.14 -36.32 20.29
CA THR A 268 -37.07 -35.70 21.26
C THR A 268 -36.42 -35.38 22.64
N PRO A 269 -37.06 -34.56 23.51
CA PRO A 269 -36.33 -33.74 24.48
C PRO A 269 -36.20 -34.36 25.88
N VAL A 270 -35.01 -34.33 26.49
CA VAL A 270 -34.82 -34.54 27.95
C VAL A 270 -33.60 -33.74 28.48
N VAL A 271 -33.92 -32.81 29.39
CA VAL A 271 -33.16 -32.32 30.56
C VAL A 271 -32.04 -31.27 30.39
N LEU A 272 -32.35 -30.13 30.99
CA LEU A 272 -31.54 -28.98 31.36
C LEU A 272 -30.62 -29.31 32.55
N GLY A 273 -29.32 -29.03 32.45
CA GLY A 273 -28.35 -29.24 33.53
C GLY A 273 -27.15 -28.30 33.42
N ALA A 274 -27.01 -27.44 34.43
CA ALA A 274 -26.08 -26.32 34.53
C ALA A 274 -24.58 -26.71 34.46
N LEU A 275 -23.76 -25.82 33.89
CA LEU A 275 -22.34 -25.67 34.24
C LEU A 275 -21.93 -24.21 34.09
N THR A 276 -22.05 -23.47 35.19
CA THR A 276 -21.41 -22.17 35.42
C THR A 276 -19.94 -22.41 35.75
N THR A 277 -19.03 -21.89 34.92
CA THR A 277 -17.63 -21.70 35.31
C THR A 277 -17.35 -20.21 35.40
N ARG A 278 -17.04 -19.79 36.64
CA ARG A 278 -16.58 -18.44 37.00
C ARG A 278 -15.27 -18.15 36.26
N ALA A 279 -15.29 -17.21 35.34
CA ALA A 279 -14.07 -16.49 34.95
C ALA A 279 -13.73 -15.50 36.08
N ALA A 280 -12.54 -15.64 36.66
CA ALA A 280 -12.00 -14.65 37.58
C ALA A 280 -11.78 -13.34 36.84
N ALA A 281 -12.43 -12.27 37.29
CA ALA A 281 -12.24 -10.92 36.78
C ALA A 281 -10.81 -10.47 37.12
N ALA A 282 -9.92 -10.48 36.13
CA ALA A 282 -8.68 -9.72 36.21
C ALA A 282 -9.05 -8.23 36.17
N THR A 283 -8.71 -7.51 37.22
CA THR A 283 -8.87 -6.06 37.32
C THR A 283 -7.97 -5.39 36.30
N THR A 284 -8.47 -5.15 35.09
CA THR A 284 -7.81 -4.30 34.10
C THR A 284 -7.83 -2.87 34.60
N THR A 285 -6.67 -2.31 34.91
CA THR A 285 -6.47 -0.89 35.10
C THR A 285 -6.82 -0.17 33.80
N THR A 286 -7.96 0.51 33.73
CA THR A 286 -8.32 1.36 32.60
C THR A 286 -7.41 2.58 32.60
N GLU A 287 -6.56 2.69 31.57
CA GLU A 287 -5.75 3.90 31.38
C GLU A 287 -6.61 4.99 30.77
N MET A 288 -6.54 6.18 31.38
CA MET A 288 -7.16 7.39 30.83
C MET A 288 -6.19 8.06 29.87
N VAL A 289 -6.64 8.36 28.66
CA VAL A 289 -5.89 9.12 27.66
C VAL A 289 -6.69 10.34 27.24
N LYS A 290 -6.04 11.40 26.77
CA LYS A 290 -6.76 12.56 26.27
C LYS A 290 -7.23 12.36 24.83
N ALA A 291 -8.46 12.77 24.55
CA ALA A 291 -9.03 12.77 23.21
C ALA A 291 -9.96 13.97 22.97
N ILE A 292 -10.21 14.26 21.69
CA ILE A 292 -11.26 15.19 21.28
C ILE A 292 -12.56 14.44 21.08
N ARG A 293 -13.64 14.88 21.74
CA ARG A 293 -14.98 14.29 21.69
C ARG A 293 -15.99 15.24 21.07
N VAL A 294 -16.91 14.66 20.31
CA VAL A 294 -18.04 15.36 19.68
C VAL A 294 -19.34 14.68 20.11
N TYR A 295 -20.18 15.41 20.84
CA TYR A 295 -21.47 14.93 21.38
C TYR A 295 -22.67 15.34 20.53
N GLU A 296 -22.51 16.38 19.71
CA GLU A 296 -23.49 16.90 18.78
C GLU A 296 -22.80 17.54 17.59
N HIS A 297 -23.50 17.65 16.46
CA HIS A 297 -22.95 18.30 15.27
C HIS A 297 -22.95 19.82 15.44
N GLY A 298 -21.92 20.52 14.93
CA GLY A 298 -21.87 21.98 15.03
C GLY A 298 -20.60 22.64 14.49
N GLY A 299 -20.35 23.87 14.95
CA GLY A 299 -19.11 24.60 14.71
C GLY A 299 -17.94 24.01 15.50
N PRO A 300 -16.74 24.62 15.42
CA PRO A 300 -15.57 24.11 16.13
C PRO A 300 -15.74 23.99 17.67
N GLU A 301 -16.65 24.76 18.27
CA GLU A 301 -16.96 24.78 19.70
C GLU A 301 -17.50 23.45 20.27
N VAL A 302 -17.96 22.54 19.42
CA VAL A 302 -18.44 21.20 19.83
C VAL A 302 -17.30 20.22 20.10
N LEU A 303 -16.06 20.54 19.72
CA LEU A 303 -14.87 19.72 19.96
C LEU A 303 -14.44 19.89 21.43
N LYS A 304 -14.61 18.83 22.23
CA LYS A 304 -14.28 18.83 23.67
C LYS A 304 -13.01 18.04 23.95
N TRP A 305 -12.07 18.62 24.71
CA TRP A 305 -10.83 17.96 25.13
C TRP A 305 -11.03 17.28 26.48
N GLU A 306 -11.04 15.95 26.48
CA GLU A 306 -11.53 15.15 27.61
C GLU A 306 -10.64 13.92 27.86
N ASP A 307 -10.69 13.39 29.07
CA ASP A 307 -10.12 12.07 29.38
C ASP A 307 -11.07 10.98 28.91
N VAL A 308 -10.55 10.00 28.19
CA VAL A 308 -11.30 8.82 27.74
C VAL A 308 -10.59 7.55 28.19
N GLU A 309 -11.38 6.55 28.54
CA GLU A 309 -10.87 5.22 28.80
C GLU A 309 -10.48 4.55 27.48
N ILE A 310 -9.28 4.00 27.43
CA ILE A 310 -8.85 3.10 26.36
C ILE A 310 -8.58 1.71 26.96
N GLY A 311 -9.08 0.69 26.29
CA GLY A 311 -8.89 -0.70 26.71
C GLY A 311 -7.57 -1.28 26.25
N GLU A 312 -7.50 -2.61 26.30
CA GLU A 312 -6.46 -3.38 25.62
C GLU A 312 -6.88 -3.71 24.19
N PRO A 313 -5.93 -3.81 23.23
CA PRO A 313 -6.26 -4.19 21.87
C PRO A 313 -6.85 -5.59 21.83
N GLY A 314 -8.00 -5.73 21.16
CA GLY A 314 -8.67 -6.98 20.95
C GLY A 314 -7.98 -7.86 19.92
N GLN A 315 -8.67 -8.93 19.51
CA GLN A 315 -8.20 -9.84 18.48
C GLN A 315 -7.86 -9.05 17.20
N CYS A 316 -6.59 -9.11 16.79
CA CYS A 316 -6.06 -8.53 15.56
C CYS A 316 -6.02 -7.00 15.50
N GLU A 317 -6.10 -6.39 16.67
CA GLU A 317 -5.93 -4.97 16.85
C GLU A 317 -4.55 -4.66 17.40
N ILE A 318 -4.14 -3.41 17.23
CA ILE A 318 -2.97 -2.84 17.87
C ILE A 318 -3.40 -1.57 18.60
N ARG A 319 -2.72 -1.26 19.69
CA ARG A 319 -2.81 0.03 20.36
C ARG A 319 -1.64 0.88 19.90
N VAL A 320 -1.94 2.05 19.36
CA VAL A 320 -0.96 2.99 18.80
C VAL A 320 -0.99 4.27 19.62
N LYS A 321 0.19 4.69 20.09
CA LYS A 321 0.40 6.00 20.69
C LYS A 321 0.74 7.02 19.61
N ASN A 322 -0.17 7.95 19.37
CA ASN A 322 -0.03 8.94 18.32
C ASN A 322 1.12 9.90 18.63
N LYS A 323 1.90 10.23 17.59
CA LYS A 323 2.99 11.20 17.63
C LYS A 323 2.65 12.46 16.84
N ALA A 324 1.86 12.31 15.78
CA ALA A 324 1.35 13.40 14.98
C ALA A 324 0.05 12.96 14.29
N ILE A 325 -0.91 13.87 14.19
CA ILE A 325 -2.24 13.61 13.66
C ILE A 325 -2.48 14.59 12.51
N GLY A 326 -2.95 14.08 11.38
CA GLY A 326 -3.28 14.91 10.22
C GLY A 326 -4.68 15.50 10.34
N LEU A 327 -4.81 16.82 10.21
CA LEU A 327 -6.10 17.47 10.06
C LEU A 327 -6.52 17.44 8.59
N ASN A 328 -7.75 16.99 8.34
CA ASN A 328 -8.33 16.90 7.00
C ASN A 328 -9.72 17.55 6.96
N PHE A 329 -10.10 18.08 5.79
CA PHE A 329 -11.41 18.74 5.63
C PHE A 329 -12.58 17.77 5.86
N ILE A 330 -12.36 16.48 5.65
CA ILE A 330 -13.35 15.44 5.95
C ILE A 330 -13.68 15.33 7.45
N ASP A 331 -12.74 15.68 8.34
CA ASP A 331 -12.99 15.73 9.78
C ASP A 331 -14.05 16.80 10.11
N VAL A 332 -14.02 17.93 9.37
CA VAL A 332 -15.03 19.00 9.46
C VAL A 332 -16.40 18.50 8.96
N TYR A 333 -16.44 17.67 7.90
CA TYR A 333 -17.71 17.12 7.40
C TYR A 333 -18.40 16.21 8.41
N PHE A 334 -17.65 15.38 9.13
CA PHE A 334 -18.21 14.59 10.23
C PHE A 334 -18.67 15.49 11.38
N ARG A 335 -17.85 16.45 11.82
CA ARG A 335 -18.22 17.39 12.90
C ARG A 335 -19.50 18.18 12.57
N LYS A 336 -19.68 18.60 11.31
CA LYS A 336 -20.87 19.33 10.84
C LYS A 336 -22.08 18.43 10.52
N GLY A 337 -21.94 17.11 10.57
CA GLY A 337 -23.00 16.17 10.21
C GLY A 337 -23.31 16.08 8.71
N VAL A 338 -22.41 16.60 7.86
CA VAL A 338 -22.48 16.39 6.39
C VAL A 338 -22.24 14.92 6.07
N TYR A 339 -21.29 14.30 6.78
CA TYR A 339 -21.12 12.84 6.82
C TYR A 339 -21.54 12.31 8.18
N LYS A 340 -22.12 11.10 8.17
CA LYS A 340 -22.65 10.46 9.38
C LYS A 340 -21.57 9.65 10.07
N ALA A 341 -21.24 10.01 11.29
CA ALA A 341 -20.47 9.12 12.18
C ALA A 341 -21.30 7.86 12.48
N SER A 342 -20.62 6.74 12.73
CA SER A 342 -21.28 5.47 13.07
C SER A 342 -21.96 5.50 14.43
N THR A 343 -21.45 6.31 15.35
CA THR A 343 -21.92 6.44 16.73
C THR A 343 -21.78 7.88 17.21
N MET A 344 -22.60 8.26 18.20
CA MET A 344 -22.45 9.50 18.97
C MET A 344 -22.36 9.14 20.46
N PRO A 345 -21.48 9.78 21.25
CA PRO A 345 -20.40 10.66 20.82
C PRO A 345 -19.33 9.93 19.99
N PHE A 346 -18.57 10.66 19.18
CA PHE A 346 -17.41 10.14 18.45
C PHE A 346 -16.15 10.95 18.68
N THR A 347 -15.00 10.34 18.36
CA THR A 347 -13.68 10.96 18.30
C THR A 347 -13.38 11.27 16.83
N PRO A 348 -13.08 12.53 16.43
CA PRO A 348 -12.74 12.86 15.04
C PRO A 348 -11.37 12.31 14.59
N GLY A 349 -11.08 12.48 13.30
CA GLY A 349 -9.76 12.25 12.73
C GLY A 349 -9.60 10.91 12.03
N MET A 350 -9.03 10.94 10.84
CA MET A 350 -8.79 9.77 9.99
C MET A 350 -7.36 9.67 9.48
N GLU A 351 -6.41 10.35 10.11
CA GLU A 351 -5.01 10.36 9.68
C GLU A 351 -4.11 10.55 10.89
N ALA A 352 -3.15 9.66 11.07
CA ALA A 352 -2.14 9.79 12.11
C ALA A 352 -0.91 8.91 11.87
N VAL A 353 0.13 9.24 12.62
CA VAL A 353 1.36 8.46 12.76
C VAL A 353 1.62 8.27 14.24
N GLY A 354 1.95 7.06 14.62
CA GLY A 354 2.20 6.72 16.01
C GLY A 354 3.14 5.54 16.15
N GLU A 355 3.41 5.20 17.40
CA GLU A 355 4.19 4.02 17.78
C GLU A 355 3.26 2.95 18.34
N VAL A 356 3.44 1.70 17.89
CA VAL A 356 2.73 0.55 18.43
C VAL A 356 3.18 0.33 19.87
N ILE A 357 2.26 0.40 20.84
CA ILE A 357 2.55 0.23 22.26
C ILE A 357 1.99 -1.07 22.83
N ALA A 358 0.96 -1.64 22.20
CA ALA A 358 0.45 -2.97 22.52
C ALA A 358 -0.07 -3.67 21.26
N VAL A 359 -0.05 -5.00 21.29
CA VAL A 359 -0.41 -5.86 20.16
C VAL A 359 -1.41 -6.90 20.66
N GLY A 360 -2.58 -6.92 20.06
CA GLY A 360 -3.65 -7.85 20.41
C GLY A 360 -3.40 -9.27 19.89
N PRO A 361 -4.14 -10.27 20.38
CA PRO A 361 -3.97 -11.66 19.96
C PRO A 361 -4.19 -11.83 18.45
N GLY A 362 -3.39 -12.68 17.80
CA GLY A 362 -3.52 -13.00 16.36
C GLY A 362 -2.83 -12.03 15.38
N VAL A 363 -2.19 -10.97 15.88
CA VAL A 363 -1.28 -10.13 15.10
C VAL A 363 0.11 -10.78 15.10
N THR A 364 0.73 -10.92 13.93
CA THR A 364 2.04 -11.61 13.81
C THR A 364 3.13 -10.80 13.09
N ASP A 365 2.77 -9.72 12.41
CA ASP A 365 3.69 -8.90 11.61
C ASP A 365 3.97 -7.51 12.22
N ARG A 366 3.32 -7.14 13.34
CA ARG A 366 3.53 -5.89 14.08
C ARG A 366 4.17 -6.18 15.41
N LYS A 367 5.00 -5.24 15.85
CA LYS A 367 5.70 -5.30 17.13
C LYS A 367 5.60 -3.99 17.88
N VAL A 368 5.63 -4.09 19.20
CA VAL A 368 5.78 -2.91 20.07
C VAL A 368 7.06 -2.15 19.71
N GLY A 369 6.97 -0.81 19.69
CA GLY A 369 8.04 0.10 19.28
C GLY A 369 8.08 0.42 17.78
N GLU A 370 7.24 -0.22 16.96
CA GLU A 370 7.17 0.07 15.52
C GLU A 370 6.46 1.40 15.26
N VAL A 371 7.05 2.25 14.41
CA VAL A 371 6.39 3.48 13.94
C VAL A 371 5.54 3.17 12.72
N VAL A 372 4.24 3.42 12.85
CA VAL A 372 3.24 3.11 11.83
C VAL A 372 2.41 4.35 11.50
N ALA A 373 1.99 4.44 10.25
CA ALA A 373 1.08 5.47 9.77
C ALA A 373 -0.24 4.85 9.36
N TYR A 374 -1.33 5.60 9.47
CA TYR A 374 -2.64 5.14 9.03
C TYR A 374 -3.47 6.30 8.52
N ALA A 375 -4.31 6.01 7.54
CA ALA A 375 -5.33 6.94 7.09
C ALA A 375 -6.59 6.20 6.64
N GLY A 376 -7.74 6.85 6.85
CA GLY A 376 -9.05 6.28 6.60
C GLY A 376 -9.69 5.72 7.87
N GLY A 377 -10.41 4.60 7.73
CA GLY A 377 -11.10 3.95 8.84
C GLY A 377 -10.17 3.05 9.68
N PRO A 378 -10.47 2.81 10.97
CA PRO A 378 -11.53 3.45 11.74
C PRO A 378 -11.18 4.91 12.10
N MET A 379 -12.19 5.79 12.06
CA MET A 379 -12.06 7.17 12.54
C MET A 379 -11.81 7.18 14.04
N GLY A 380 -11.01 8.13 14.51
CA GLY A 380 -10.71 8.31 15.93
C GLY A 380 -9.31 8.83 16.23
N SER A 381 -8.57 9.35 15.25
CA SER A 381 -7.17 9.71 15.46
C SER A 381 -6.93 10.93 16.33
N TYR A 382 -7.96 11.72 16.68
CA TYR A 382 -7.82 12.88 17.56
C TYR A 382 -7.77 12.45 19.03
N THR A 383 -6.75 11.68 19.36
CA THR A 383 -6.50 11.05 20.65
C THR A 383 -5.01 10.84 20.82
N GLU A 384 -4.53 10.86 22.07
CA GLU A 384 -3.15 10.48 22.38
C GLU A 384 -2.86 9.02 22.01
N GLU A 385 -3.86 8.14 22.16
CA GLU A 385 -3.73 6.72 21.85
C GLU A 385 -5.00 6.16 21.22
N GLN A 386 -4.86 5.25 20.25
CA GLN A 386 -5.96 4.64 19.51
C GLN A 386 -5.76 3.13 19.37
N ILE A 387 -6.85 2.38 19.52
CA ILE A 387 -6.92 0.97 19.10
C ILE A 387 -7.51 0.91 17.68
N LEU A 388 -6.85 0.16 16.80
CA LEU A 388 -7.31 -0.06 15.43
C LEU A 388 -6.84 -1.41 14.88
N PRO A 389 -7.50 -1.95 13.84
CA PRO A 389 -7.07 -3.16 13.17
C PRO A 389 -5.63 -3.05 12.67
N ALA A 390 -4.81 -4.06 12.95
CA ALA A 390 -3.39 -4.07 12.55
C ALA A 390 -3.19 -3.99 11.02
N ASN A 391 -4.18 -4.43 10.24
CA ASN A 391 -4.15 -4.38 8.78
C ASN A 391 -4.35 -2.96 8.19
N ASN A 392 -4.78 -2.00 9.00
CA ASN A 392 -5.08 -0.64 8.52
C ASN A 392 -3.87 0.29 8.61
N VAL A 393 -2.76 -0.17 9.21
CA VAL A 393 -1.55 0.65 9.37
C VAL A 393 -0.47 0.25 8.38
N VAL A 394 0.34 1.19 7.93
CA VAL A 394 1.47 0.97 7.01
C VAL A 394 2.78 1.31 7.71
N PRO A 395 3.90 0.65 7.34
CA PRO A 395 5.21 1.01 7.88
C PRO A 395 5.63 2.40 7.40
N VAL A 396 6.26 3.18 8.28
CA VAL A 396 6.84 4.48 7.93
C VAL A 396 8.35 4.31 7.68
N PRO A 397 8.89 4.78 6.53
CA PRO A 397 10.32 4.76 6.32
C PRO A 397 11.06 5.55 7.41
N PRO A 398 12.17 5.03 7.98
CA PRO A 398 12.91 5.69 9.06
C PRO A 398 13.43 7.09 8.71
N SER A 399 13.57 7.39 7.42
CA SER A 399 14.01 8.70 6.92
C SER A 399 12.91 9.77 6.93
N ILE A 400 11.65 9.41 7.18
CA ILE A 400 10.50 10.32 7.18
C ILE A 400 10.09 10.59 8.62
N SER A 401 10.05 11.87 9.01
CA SER A 401 9.63 12.25 10.36
C SER A 401 8.12 12.03 10.56
N PRO A 402 7.66 11.74 11.80
CA PRO A 402 6.25 11.53 12.08
C PRO A 402 5.33 12.67 11.62
N SER A 403 5.75 13.94 11.79
CA SER A 403 4.97 15.10 11.36
C SER A 403 4.80 15.17 9.84
N ILE A 404 5.82 14.77 9.07
CA ILE A 404 5.74 14.70 7.61
C ILE A 404 4.84 13.55 7.17
N ALA A 405 4.99 12.37 7.77
CA ALA A 405 4.13 11.23 7.46
C ALA A 405 2.65 11.52 7.83
N ALA A 406 2.37 12.15 8.97
CA ALA A 406 1.01 12.55 9.36
C ALA A 406 0.44 13.68 8.48
N SER A 407 1.29 14.39 7.75
CA SER A 407 0.89 15.45 6.82
C SER A 407 0.53 14.94 5.43
N VAL A 408 0.80 13.66 5.11
CA VAL A 408 0.80 13.19 3.72
C VAL A 408 0.05 11.89 3.49
N MET A 409 -0.31 11.12 4.51
CA MET A 409 -0.96 9.82 4.31
C MET A 409 -2.27 9.94 3.53
N LEU A 410 -3.29 10.57 4.09
CA LEU A 410 -4.60 10.72 3.46
C LEU A 410 -4.48 11.56 2.18
N LYS A 411 -3.72 12.66 2.24
CA LYS A 411 -3.63 13.64 1.16
C LYS A 411 -2.82 13.12 -0.04
N GLY A 412 -1.70 12.48 0.24
CA GLY A 412 -0.81 11.87 -0.75
C GLY A 412 -1.43 10.63 -1.36
N MET A 413 -2.06 9.75 -0.58
CA MET A 413 -2.79 8.60 -1.15
C MET A 413 -3.97 9.07 -2.00
N THR A 414 -4.64 10.17 -1.62
CA THR A 414 -5.65 10.81 -2.47
C THR A 414 -5.05 11.31 -3.78
N ALA A 415 -3.94 12.05 -3.74
CA ALA A 415 -3.26 12.51 -4.95
C ALA A 415 -2.81 11.34 -5.85
N GLN A 416 -2.30 10.25 -5.25
CA GLN A 416 -1.87 9.06 -5.97
C GLN A 416 -3.02 8.46 -6.77
N PHE A 417 -4.13 8.08 -6.13
CA PHE A 417 -5.17 7.37 -6.88
C PHE A 417 -5.84 8.29 -7.91
N LEU A 418 -5.92 9.60 -7.63
CA LEU A 418 -6.49 10.59 -8.55
C LEU A 418 -5.68 10.69 -9.85
N LEU A 419 -4.34 10.71 -9.77
CA LEU A 419 -3.43 10.85 -10.91
C LEU A 419 -3.07 9.53 -11.59
N ARG A 420 -3.10 8.41 -10.85
CA ARG A 420 -2.62 7.12 -11.34
C ARG A 420 -3.75 6.20 -11.78
N ARG A 421 -4.95 6.31 -11.17
CA ARG A 421 -6.04 5.34 -11.35
C ARG A 421 -7.36 5.98 -11.80
N CYS A 422 -7.74 7.14 -11.25
CA CYS A 422 -9.02 7.79 -11.56
C CYS A 422 -9.01 8.44 -12.96
N PHE A 423 -8.02 9.29 -13.21
CA PHE A 423 -7.62 9.71 -14.54
C PHE A 423 -6.11 9.56 -14.62
N LYS A 424 -5.63 8.58 -15.40
CA LYS A 424 -4.19 8.32 -15.54
C LYS A 424 -3.54 9.50 -16.28
N VAL A 425 -2.80 10.32 -15.54
CA VAL A 425 -2.08 11.46 -16.09
C VAL A 425 -0.85 10.97 -16.85
N GLU A 426 -0.65 11.52 -18.05
CA GLU A 426 0.43 11.18 -18.98
C GLU A 426 1.04 12.49 -19.51
N PRO A 427 2.28 12.45 -20.02
CA PRO A 427 2.93 13.62 -20.60
C PRO A 427 2.07 14.29 -21.68
N GLY A 428 2.01 15.62 -21.64
CA GLY A 428 1.23 16.41 -22.59
C GLY A 428 -0.25 16.60 -22.23
N HIS A 429 -0.75 15.97 -21.16
CA HIS A 429 -2.06 16.32 -20.60
C HIS A 429 -2.04 17.74 -20.00
N THR A 430 -3.13 18.49 -20.19
CA THR A 430 -3.36 19.74 -19.46
C THR A 430 -4.38 19.47 -18.36
N ILE A 431 -4.08 19.89 -17.13
CA ILE A 431 -4.92 19.65 -15.96
C ILE A 431 -5.29 20.96 -15.27
N LEU A 432 -6.50 21.01 -14.69
CA LEU A 432 -6.91 22.08 -13.79
C LEU A 432 -7.05 21.54 -12.36
N VAL A 433 -6.37 22.17 -11.40
CA VAL A 433 -6.45 21.82 -9.97
C VAL A 433 -7.12 22.98 -9.23
N GLN A 434 -8.32 22.74 -8.71
CA GLN A 434 -8.96 23.69 -7.81
C GLN A 434 -8.28 23.66 -6.44
N ALA A 435 -8.18 24.81 -5.78
CA ALA A 435 -7.51 24.95 -4.47
C ALA A 435 -6.06 24.41 -4.47
N ALA A 436 -5.28 24.83 -5.48
CA ALA A 436 -3.94 24.30 -5.77
C ALA A 436 -2.92 24.44 -4.63
N ALA A 437 -3.08 25.40 -3.71
CA ALA A 437 -2.22 25.58 -2.54
C ALA A 437 -2.70 24.85 -1.26
N GLY A 438 -3.80 24.08 -1.35
CA GLY A 438 -4.31 23.25 -0.26
C GLY A 438 -3.50 21.96 -0.08
N GLY A 439 -3.81 21.18 0.96
CA GLY A 439 -3.07 19.96 1.29
C GLY A 439 -3.00 18.93 0.15
N VAL A 440 -4.13 18.59 -0.48
CA VAL A 440 -4.14 17.69 -1.65
C VAL A 440 -3.68 18.41 -2.92
N GLY A 441 -4.13 19.65 -3.13
CA GLY A 441 -3.81 20.44 -4.33
C GLY A 441 -2.31 20.61 -4.54
N SER A 442 -1.56 20.88 -3.46
CA SER A 442 -0.11 21.05 -3.49
C SER A 442 0.60 19.78 -3.95
N LEU A 443 0.16 18.61 -3.49
CA LEU A 443 0.73 17.32 -3.89
C LEU A 443 0.33 16.94 -5.33
N LEU A 444 -0.92 17.22 -5.72
CA LEU A 444 -1.39 17.02 -7.09
C LEU A 444 -0.56 17.83 -8.10
N CYS A 445 -0.27 19.10 -7.80
CA CYS A 445 0.50 19.96 -8.70
C CYS A 445 1.92 19.43 -8.89
N GLN A 446 2.59 19.06 -7.80
CA GLN A 446 3.97 18.55 -7.84
C GLN A 446 4.05 17.27 -8.67
N TRP A 447 3.15 16.33 -8.37
CA TRP A 447 3.17 15.02 -9.00
C TRP A 447 2.72 15.07 -10.45
N ALA A 448 1.68 15.84 -10.77
CA ALA A 448 1.24 15.99 -12.16
C ALA A 448 2.32 16.65 -13.04
N ASN A 449 3.00 17.66 -12.50
CA ASN A 449 4.15 18.28 -13.19
C ASN A 449 5.27 17.26 -13.41
N ALA A 450 5.62 16.47 -12.40
CA ALA A 450 6.62 15.41 -12.52
C ALA A 450 6.23 14.31 -13.53
N LEU A 451 4.93 14.09 -13.76
CA LEU A 451 4.40 13.20 -14.80
C LEU A 451 4.37 13.84 -16.20
N GLY A 452 4.80 15.09 -16.36
CA GLY A 452 4.86 15.79 -17.64
C GLY A 452 3.56 16.48 -18.07
N ALA A 453 2.63 16.72 -17.15
CA ALA A 453 1.41 17.46 -17.44
C ALA A 453 1.60 18.98 -17.31
N THR A 454 0.90 19.75 -18.13
CA THR A 454 0.74 21.20 -17.95
C THR A 454 -0.29 21.44 -16.86
N VAL A 455 0.15 22.03 -15.74
CA VAL A 455 -0.69 22.23 -14.56
C VAL A 455 -1.20 23.66 -14.47
N ILE A 456 -2.52 23.82 -14.48
CA ILE A 456 -3.22 25.08 -14.18
C ILE A 456 -3.81 24.98 -12.77
N GLY A 457 -3.47 25.89 -11.87
CA GLY A 457 -3.95 25.89 -10.49
C GLY A 457 -4.80 27.12 -10.16
N THR A 458 -5.90 26.96 -9.42
CA THR A 458 -6.64 28.10 -8.86
C THR A 458 -6.33 28.31 -7.38
N VAL A 459 -6.20 29.58 -6.98
CA VAL A 459 -5.90 29.98 -5.61
C VAL A 459 -6.64 31.27 -5.22
N SER A 460 -6.67 31.56 -3.92
CA SER A 460 -7.43 32.69 -3.38
C SER A 460 -6.62 33.97 -3.13
N THR A 461 -5.28 33.88 -3.09
CA THR A 461 -4.39 35.00 -2.75
C THR A 461 -3.05 34.88 -3.48
N LYS A 462 -2.26 35.96 -3.50
CA LYS A 462 -0.94 36.04 -4.13
C LYS A 462 0.10 35.14 -3.44
N GLU A 463 0.02 35.02 -2.11
CA GLU A 463 0.92 34.15 -1.32
C GLU A 463 0.69 32.69 -1.71
N LYS A 464 -0.59 32.28 -1.82
CA LYS A 464 -0.95 30.95 -2.32
C LYS A 464 -0.56 30.76 -3.78
N ALA A 465 -0.55 31.83 -4.58
CA ALA A 465 -0.12 31.74 -5.96
C ALA A 465 1.38 31.46 -6.09
N ALA A 466 2.20 32.13 -5.28
CA ALA A 466 3.63 31.86 -5.19
C ALA A 466 3.91 30.42 -4.78
N GLN A 467 3.18 29.91 -3.77
CA GLN A 467 3.28 28.50 -3.37
C GLN A 467 2.88 27.55 -4.50
N ALA A 468 1.74 27.75 -5.15
CA ALA A 468 1.26 26.86 -6.21
C ALA A 468 2.25 26.79 -7.39
N LYS A 469 2.91 27.91 -7.72
CA LYS A 469 3.99 27.95 -8.71
C LYS A 469 5.21 27.12 -8.29
N ASP A 470 5.66 27.26 -7.04
CA ASP A 470 6.76 26.45 -6.47
C ASP A 470 6.38 24.96 -6.35
N ASP A 471 5.09 24.66 -6.25
CA ASP A 471 4.54 23.30 -6.25
C ASP A 471 4.30 22.76 -7.68
N GLY A 472 4.75 23.44 -8.73
CA GLY A 472 4.73 22.92 -10.11
C GLY A 472 3.55 23.36 -10.98
N CYS A 473 2.72 24.31 -10.52
CA CYS A 473 1.78 24.97 -11.43
C CYS A 473 2.52 25.77 -12.49
N HIS A 474 2.23 25.49 -13.76
CA HIS A 474 2.73 26.26 -14.90
C HIS A 474 1.95 27.58 -15.02
N HIS A 475 0.65 27.52 -14.75
CA HIS A 475 -0.23 28.68 -14.73
C HIS A 475 -0.99 28.71 -13.40
N VAL A 476 -1.09 29.89 -12.80
CA VAL A 476 -1.82 30.08 -11.55
C VAL A 476 -2.84 31.20 -11.74
N ILE A 477 -4.08 30.94 -11.31
CA ILE A 477 -5.20 31.86 -11.44
C ILE A 477 -5.66 32.26 -10.03
N ILE A 478 -5.63 33.55 -9.74
CA ILE A 478 -6.19 34.09 -8.49
C ILE A 478 -7.66 34.38 -8.74
N TYR A 479 -8.55 33.45 -8.38
CA TYR A 479 -9.97 33.51 -8.77
C TYR A 479 -10.76 34.67 -8.15
N LYS A 480 -10.16 35.43 -7.22
CA LYS A 480 -10.73 36.67 -6.67
C LYS A 480 -10.42 37.90 -7.54
N GLU A 481 -9.41 37.81 -8.40
CA GLU A 481 -8.95 38.88 -9.28
C GLU A 481 -9.39 38.64 -10.74
N GLU A 482 -9.54 37.39 -11.15
CA GLU A 482 -9.85 37.00 -12.53
C GLU A 482 -10.89 35.88 -12.60
N ASP A 483 -11.67 35.84 -13.70
CA ASP A 483 -12.54 34.71 -14.03
C ASP A 483 -11.69 33.52 -14.51
N PHE A 484 -11.67 32.46 -13.71
CA PHE A 484 -10.87 31.28 -14.01
C PHE A 484 -11.32 30.54 -15.27
N VAL A 485 -12.60 30.60 -15.65
CA VAL A 485 -13.08 29.93 -16.87
C VAL A 485 -12.53 30.65 -18.10
N ALA A 486 -12.62 31.99 -18.12
CA ALA A 486 -12.06 32.81 -19.18
C ALA A 486 -10.53 32.61 -19.29
N ARG A 487 -9.84 32.59 -18.15
CA ARG A 487 -8.38 32.43 -18.12
C ARG A 487 -7.93 31.05 -18.55
N VAL A 488 -8.61 29.98 -18.15
CA VAL A 488 -8.34 28.61 -18.64
C VAL A 488 -8.56 28.52 -20.14
N LYS A 489 -9.63 29.15 -20.66
CA LYS A 489 -9.90 29.18 -22.11
C LYS A 489 -8.76 29.87 -22.86
N GLU A 490 -8.23 30.98 -22.35
CA GLU A 490 -7.10 31.68 -22.95
C GLU A 490 -5.83 30.81 -22.93
N ILE A 491 -5.45 30.27 -21.76
CA ILE A 491 -4.26 29.41 -21.60
C ILE A 491 -4.31 28.20 -22.55
N THR A 492 -5.49 27.62 -22.73
CA THR A 492 -5.69 26.42 -23.56
C THR A 492 -6.03 26.74 -25.02
N SER A 493 -6.00 28.01 -25.42
CA SER A 493 -6.42 28.46 -26.77
C SER A 493 -7.80 27.95 -27.18
N GLY A 494 -8.72 27.90 -26.23
CA GLY A 494 -10.11 27.44 -26.43
C GLY A 494 -10.32 25.94 -26.36
N ASN A 495 -9.26 25.13 -26.29
CA ASN A 495 -9.38 23.66 -26.31
C ASN A 495 -9.93 23.08 -24.99
N GLY A 496 -9.71 23.76 -23.86
CA GLY A 496 -10.04 23.23 -22.53
C GLY A 496 -9.01 22.21 -22.01
N VAL A 497 -9.24 21.72 -20.78
CA VAL A 497 -8.32 20.80 -20.09
C VAL A 497 -8.77 19.33 -20.20
N ASN A 498 -7.83 18.40 -20.11
CA ASN A 498 -8.10 16.96 -20.13
C ASN A 498 -8.87 16.52 -18.88
N VAL A 499 -8.49 17.03 -17.71
CA VAL A 499 -9.10 16.69 -16.42
C VAL A 499 -9.15 17.93 -15.51
N VAL A 500 -10.24 18.04 -14.75
CA VAL A 500 -10.35 18.95 -13.63
C VAL A 500 -10.40 18.13 -12.34
N TYR A 501 -9.49 18.42 -11.41
CA TYR A 501 -9.54 17.91 -10.04
C TYR A 501 -10.17 18.98 -9.15
N ASP A 502 -11.42 18.74 -8.75
CA ASP A 502 -12.23 19.70 -7.99
C ASP A 502 -12.52 19.22 -6.57
N SER A 503 -11.88 19.86 -5.58
CA SER A 503 -12.14 19.66 -4.15
C SER A 503 -13.08 20.69 -3.52
N VAL A 504 -13.48 21.72 -4.29
CA VAL A 504 -14.21 22.88 -3.77
C VAL A 504 -15.71 22.62 -3.81
N GLY A 505 -16.22 22.06 -4.89
CA GLY A 505 -17.62 21.65 -5.01
C GLY A 505 -18.52 22.78 -5.48
N LYS A 506 -19.50 23.17 -4.65
CA LYS A 506 -20.62 24.05 -5.05
C LYS A 506 -20.22 25.28 -5.86
N ASP A 507 -19.18 26.00 -5.43
CA ASP A 507 -18.82 27.31 -6.02
C ASP A 507 -18.11 27.17 -7.36
N THR A 508 -17.48 26.02 -7.64
CA THR A 508 -16.63 25.82 -8.81
C THR A 508 -17.22 24.83 -9.81
N PHE A 509 -18.22 24.03 -9.42
CA PHE A 509 -18.68 22.86 -10.19
C PHE A 509 -19.02 23.20 -11.66
N GLN A 510 -19.82 24.24 -11.89
CA GLN A 510 -20.23 24.62 -13.25
C GLN A 510 -19.06 25.18 -14.07
N GLY A 511 -18.22 26.03 -13.47
CA GLY A 511 -17.04 26.56 -14.15
C GLY A 511 -16.00 25.48 -14.46
N SER A 512 -15.82 24.51 -13.55
CA SER A 512 -14.98 23.32 -13.76
C SER A 512 -15.49 22.49 -14.95
N LEU A 513 -16.80 22.24 -15.07
CA LEU A 513 -17.37 21.58 -16.25
C LEU A 513 -17.13 22.39 -17.54
N ALA A 514 -17.25 23.72 -17.48
CA ALA A 514 -17.02 24.60 -18.63
C ALA A 514 -15.55 24.54 -19.11
N CYS A 515 -14.59 24.39 -18.21
CA CYS A 515 -13.15 24.33 -18.51
C CYS A 515 -12.69 23.05 -19.23
N LEU A 516 -13.49 21.99 -19.24
CA LEU A 516 -13.12 20.71 -19.85
C LEU A 516 -13.10 20.75 -21.37
N LYS A 517 -12.15 20.03 -21.98
CA LYS A 517 -12.19 19.74 -23.41
C LYS A 517 -13.27 18.71 -23.77
N THR A 518 -13.51 18.50 -25.06
CA THR A 518 -14.31 17.36 -25.54
C THR A 518 -13.73 16.03 -25.03
N ARG A 519 -14.56 15.22 -24.38
CA ARG A 519 -14.24 13.97 -23.67
C ARG A 519 -13.32 14.17 -22.45
N GLY A 520 -13.38 15.35 -21.82
CA GLY A 520 -12.67 15.65 -20.58
C GLY A 520 -13.30 14.99 -19.34
N TYR A 521 -12.50 14.90 -18.27
CA TYR A 521 -12.87 14.29 -17.00
C TYR A 521 -13.09 15.32 -15.89
N MET A 522 -14.30 15.36 -15.33
CA MET A 522 -14.59 16.05 -14.08
C MET A 522 -14.39 15.08 -12.91
N VAL A 523 -13.32 15.28 -12.13
CA VAL A 523 -13.03 14.49 -10.93
C VAL A 523 -13.39 15.34 -9.71
N SER A 524 -14.62 15.16 -9.23
CA SER A 524 -15.16 15.92 -8.10
C SER A 524 -14.93 15.14 -6.80
N PHE A 525 -13.89 15.46 -6.05
CA PHE A 525 -13.44 14.62 -4.90
C PHE A 525 -13.55 15.33 -3.54
N GLY A 526 -14.04 16.57 -3.51
CA GLY A 526 -14.28 17.34 -2.30
C GLY A 526 -15.44 18.30 -2.42
N GLN A 527 -15.81 18.97 -1.33
CA GLN A 527 -16.95 19.89 -1.28
C GLN A 527 -16.72 20.99 -0.24
N SER A 528 -15.53 21.61 -0.22
CA SER A 528 -15.16 22.58 0.82
C SER A 528 -16.05 23.83 0.84
N SER A 529 -16.70 24.18 -0.27
CA SER A 529 -17.71 25.26 -0.31
C SER A 529 -19.15 24.76 -0.18
N GLY A 530 -19.35 23.45 -0.04
CA GLY A 530 -20.65 22.81 0.04
C GLY A 530 -20.91 21.83 -1.09
N THR A 531 -21.98 21.03 -0.91
CA THR A 531 -22.43 20.05 -1.91
C THR A 531 -22.88 20.77 -3.17
N PRO A 532 -22.40 20.39 -4.37
CA PRO A 532 -22.96 20.89 -5.63
C PRO A 532 -24.46 20.65 -5.72
N ASP A 533 -25.19 21.61 -6.27
CA ASP A 533 -26.64 21.47 -6.47
C ASP A 533 -26.93 20.34 -7.46
N PRO A 534 -28.09 19.66 -7.36
CA PRO A 534 -28.51 18.67 -8.35
C PRO A 534 -28.49 19.26 -9.76
N PHE A 535 -27.94 18.51 -10.73
CA PHE A 535 -27.84 18.96 -12.11
C PHE A 535 -28.32 17.85 -13.07
N PRO A 536 -28.92 18.20 -14.22
CA PRO A 536 -29.37 17.20 -15.18
C PRO A 536 -28.16 16.61 -15.93
N VAL A 537 -28.09 15.28 -16.04
CA VAL A 537 -26.97 14.58 -16.71
C VAL A 537 -26.76 15.03 -18.16
N SER A 538 -27.81 15.55 -18.82
CA SER A 538 -27.74 16.11 -20.16
C SER A 538 -26.71 17.24 -20.33
N VAL A 539 -26.31 17.95 -19.26
CA VAL A 539 -25.25 18.97 -19.34
C VAL A 539 -23.88 18.39 -19.72
N LEU A 540 -23.67 17.08 -19.56
CA LEU A 540 -22.41 16.42 -19.94
C LEU A 540 -22.36 16.11 -21.44
N ALA A 541 -23.51 16.02 -22.11
CA ALA A 541 -23.62 15.57 -23.50
C ALA A 541 -22.91 16.46 -24.53
N PRO A 542 -22.92 17.82 -24.44
CA PRO A 542 -22.32 18.68 -25.47
C PRO A 542 -20.83 18.45 -25.71
N LYS A 543 -20.11 17.95 -24.70
CA LYS A 543 -18.68 17.62 -24.78
C LYS A 543 -18.39 16.15 -24.48
N SER A 544 -19.42 15.29 -24.37
CA SER A 544 -19.30 13.88 -23.96
C SER A 544 -18.42 13.70 -22.71
N LEU A 545 -18.69 14.52 -21.69
CA LEU A 545 -17.84 14.58 -20.48
C LEU A 545 -18.01 13.34 -19.61
N PHE A 546 -16.92 12.98 -18.93
CA PHE A 546 -16.94 12.02 -17.83
C PHE A 546 -17.05 12.77 -16.51
N LEU A 547 -17.84 12.25 -15.57
CA LEU A 547 -17.93 12.77 -14.20
C LEU A 547 -17.76 11.62 -13.23
N THR A 548 -16.95 11.82 -12.20
CA THR A 548 -16.75 10.86 -11.11
C THR A 548 -16.65 11.56 -9.76
N ARG A 549 -17.12 10.87 -8.71
CA ARG A 549 -17.01 11.28 -7.31
C ARG A 549 -16.29 10.17 -6.52
N PRO A 550 -14.95 10.10 -6.57
CA PRO A 550 -14.22 9.00 -5.97
C PRO A 550 -14.02 9.20 -4.45
N THR A 551 -13.69 8.09 -3.76
CA THR A 551 -13.25 8.09 -2.35
C THR A 551 -12.02 7.20 -2.22
N MET A 552 -11.03 7.66 -1.44
CA MET A 552 -9.78 6.91 -1.18
C MET A 552 -10.05 5.50 -0.67
N MET A 553 -11.10 5.33 0.15
CA MET A 553 -11.44 4.04 0.76
C MET A 553 -11.66 2.92 -0.27
N HIS A 554 -12.17 3.24 -1.47
CA HIS A 554 -12.37 2.25 -2.54
C HIS A 554 -11.08 1.91 -3.30
N TYR A 555 -10.08 2.79 -3.24
CA TYR A 555 -8.78 2.60 -3.91
C TYR A 555 -7.72 2.02 -2.95
N THR A 556 -8.03 1.92 -1.67
CA THR A 556 -7.20 1.28 -0.64
C THR A 556 -7.99 0.21 0.12
N ALA A 557 -8.96 -0.41 -0.54
CA ALA A 557 -9.90 -1.34 0.10
C ALA A 557 -9.20 -2.64 0.53
N THR A 558 -8.24 -3.09 -0.26
CA THR A 558 -7.40 -4.24 0.07
C THR A 558 -6.08 -3.83 0.71
N ARG A 559 -5.50 -4.74 1.48
CA ARG A 559 -4.19 -4.53 2.11
C ARG A 559 -3.09 -4.24 1.08
N ASP A 560 -3.12 -4.92 -0.05
CA ASP A 560 -2.14 -4.73 -1.12
C ASP A 560 -2.26 -3.34 -1.76
N GLU A 561 -3.48 -2.90 -2.07
CA GLU A 561 -3.70 -1.55 -2.59
C GLU A 561 -3.29 -0.46 -1.60
N LEU A 562 -3.59 -0.64 -0.30
CA LEU A 562 -3.16 0.29 0.75
C LEU A 562 -1.63 0.41 0.79
N LEU A 563 -0.93 -0.72 0.79
CA LEU A 563 0.54 -0.74 0.85
C LEU A 563 1.18 -0.22 -0.43
N GLU A 564 0.64 -0.54 -1.59
CA GLU A 564 1.10 0.00 -2.88
C GLU A 564 0.95 1.52 -2.92
N THR A 565 -0.24 2.01 -2.58
CA THR A 565 -0.57 3.44 -2.60
C THR A 565 0.31 4.22 -1.61
N ALA A 566 0.41 3.75 -0.36
CA ALA A 566 1.26 4.40 0.65
C ALA A 566 2.75 4.29 0.31
N GLY A 567 3.17 3.15 -0.23
CA GLY A 567 4.56 2.91 -0.65
C GLY A 567 5.01 3.87 -1.74
N GLU A 568 4.20 4.09 -2.79
CA GLU A 568 4.51 5.04 -3.86
C GLU A 568 4.58 6.49 -3.33
N VAL A 569 3.65 6.87 -2.44
CA VAL A 569 3.67 8.19 -1.80
C VAL A 569 4.97 8.40 -1.03
N PHE A 570 5.35 7.45 -0.18
CA PHE A 570 6.59 7.55 0.58
C PHE A 570 7.84 7.53 -0.31
N ALA A 571 7.86 6.69 -1.34
CA ALA A 571 8.96 6.64 -2.30
C ALA A 571 9.17 8.00 -2.99
N ASN A 572 8.08 8.68 -3.36
CA ASN A 572 8.14 10.00 -3.98
C ASN A 572 8.58 11.11 -3.00
N ILE A 573 8.33 10.96 -1.70
CA ILE A 573 8.90 11.87 -0.69
C ILE A 573 10.40 11.62 -0.55
N VAL A 574 10.83 10.37 -0.46
CA VAL A 574 12.24 9.99 -0.32
C VAL A 574 13.07 10.43 -1.53
N SER A 575 12.51 10.33 -2.74
CA SER A 575 13.18 10.79 -3.97
C SER A 575 13.24 12.31 -4.10
N GLY A 576 12.52 13.06 -3.26
CA GLY A 576 12.39 14.51 -3.34
C GLY A 576 11.39 14.99 -4.38
N MET A 577 10.68 14.09 -5.08
CA MET A 577 9.61 14.44 -6.02
C MET A 577 8.44 15.13 -5.31
N LEU A 578 8.10 14.68 -4.10
CA LEU A 578 7.06 15.28 -3.27
C LEU A 578 7.67 15.96 -2.04
N ARG A 579 7.55 17.27 -2.00
CA ARG A 579 7.87 18.09 -0.83
C ARG A 579 6.60 18.37 -0.05
N VAL A 580 6.56 17.86 1.18
CA VAL A 580 5.41 18.01 2.09
C VAL A 580 5.55 19.31 2.88
N ARG A 581 4.57 20.20 2.77
CA ARG A 581 4.50 21.47 3.52
C ARG A 581 3.63 21.30 4.76
N ALA A 582 4.25 20.99 5.89
CA ALA A 582 3.59 20.93 7.21
C ALA A 582 3.70 22.29 7.93
N ASN A 583 3.16 23.35 7.30
CA ASN A 583 3.40 24.73 7.74
C ASN A 583 2.63 25.12 9.01
N HIS A 584 1.62 24.33 9.39
CA HIS A 584 0.74 24.64 10.50
C HIS A 584 0.72 23.48 11.48
N THR A 585 1.04 23.78 12.73
CA THR A 585 1.06 22.80 13.82
C THR A 585 0.31 23.38 15.01
N TYR A 586 -0.58 22.58 15.58
CA TYR A 586 -1.36 22.93 16.77
C TYR A 586 -1.24 21.80 17.80
N PRO A 587 -1.28 22.09 19.10
CA PRO A 587 -1.58 21.07 20.10
C PRO A 587 -2.94 20.41 19.80
N LEU A 588 -3.08 19.12 20.08
CA LEU A 588 -4.35 18.39 19.88
C LEU A 588 -5.50 19.01 20.67
N SER A 589 -5.21 19.51 21.87
CA SER A 589 -6.16 20.28 22.70
C SER A 589 -6.70 21.55 22.03
N GLN A 590 -6.05 22.04 20.97
CA GLN A 590 -6.47 23.20 20.16
C GLN A 590 -7.10 22.80 18.82
N ALA A 591 -7.59 21.56 18.68
CA ALA A 591 -8.26 21.09 17.46
C ALA A 591 -9.38 22.02 16.97
N ALA A 592 -10.12 22.66 17.89
CA ALA A 592 -11.15 23.65 17.54
C ALA A 592 -10.58 24.85 16.76
N GLN A 593 -9.45 25.40 17.21
CA GLN A 593 -8.80 26.51 16.51
C GLN A 593 -8.27 26.06 15.15
N ALA A 594 -7.65 24.88 15.07
CA ALA A 594 -7.13 24.32 13.82
C ALA A 594 -8.26 24.11 12.79
N HIS A 595 -9.43 23.63 13.23
CA HIS A 595 -10.63 23.51 12.40
C HIS A 595 -11.11 24.88 11.91
N ALA A 596 -11.21 25.88 12.79
CA ALA A 596 -11.63 27.23 12.43
C ALA A 596 -10.70 27.89 11.38
N ASP A 597 -9.38 27.70 11.52
CA ASP A 597 -8.40 28.24 10.57
C ASP A 597 -8.45 27.52 9.21
N LEU A 598 -8.70 26.21 9.20
CA LEU A 598 -8.92 25.43 7.98
C LEU A 598 -10.18 25.90 7.24
N GLU A 599 -11.30 26.05 7.95
CA GLU A 599 -12.59 26.45 7.38
C GLU A 599 -12.58 27.89 6.87
N SER A 600 -11.86 28.79 7.55
CA SER A 600 -11.67 30.19 7.12
C SER A 600 -10.64 30.35 5.99
N ARG A 601 -10.11 29.26 5.46
CA ARG A 601 -9.13 29.22 4.35
C ARG A 601 -7.82 29.96 4.67
N LYS A 602 -7.47 30.14 5.95
CA LYS A 602 -6.22 30.79 6.39
C LYS A 602 -5.01 29.88 6.25
N THR A 603 -5.22 28.57 6.17
CA THR A 603 -4.15 27.59 6.07
C THR A 603 -3.66 27.39 4.62
N SER A 604 -2.43 26.87 4.51
CA SER A 604 -1.79 26.46 3.27
C SER A 604 -1.00 25.17 3.50
N GLY A 605 -0.97 24.27 2.51
CA GLY A 605 -0.39 22.94 2.71
C GLY A 605 -1.15 22.10 3.74
N SER A 606 -0.42 21.32 4.53
CA SER A 606 -0.95 20.40 5.53
C SER A 606 -0.95 21.02 6.93
N VAL A 607 -1.97 20.65 7.72
CA VAL A 607 -2.09 21.02 9.13
C VAL A 607 -1.93 19.75 9.98
N VAL A 608 -1.12 19.86 11.03
CA VAL A 608 -0.82 18.75 11.95
C VAL A 608 -1.27 19.11 13.36
N LEU A 609 -1.86 18.15 14.06
CA LEU A 609 -2.13 18.20 15.49
C LEU A 609 -1.08 17.36 16.22
N LEU A 610 -0.52 17.89 17.30
CA LEU A 610 0.44 17.19 18.17
C LEU A 610 -0.26 16.77 19.47
N PRO A 611 -0.35 15.46 19.76
CA PRO A 611 -0.93 14.93 20.99
C PRO A 611 -0.31 15.50 22.26
#